data_AF-A0A933GHX0-F1
#
_entry.id   AF-A0A933GHX0-F1
#
_cell.length_a   1.000
_cell.length_b   1.000
_cell.length_c   1.000
_cell.angle_alpha   90.00
_cell.angle_beta   90.00
_cell.angle_gamma   90.00
#
_symmetry.space_group_name_H-M   'P 1'
#
loop_
_entity.id
_entity.type
_entity.pdbx_description
1 polymer ?
#
loop_
_entity_poly.entity_id
_entity_poly.type
_entity_poly.pdbx_seq_one_letter_code
_entity_poly.pdbx_strand_id
1 'polypeptide(L)'
;MPVSPTEALMPFVRFVFPGWALAFLGALLLLGAAAYWSVKSDGVRLHVKPAWWRAAVALGVGLFILGAVWQLVGYVQIGAVTWPR
;
A
#
# COMPACT_ATOMS: atom_id res chain seq x y z
N MET A 1 -24.13 24.45 8.20
CA MET A 1 -24.24 23.41 9.23
C MET A 1 -22.87 22.74 9.34
N PRO A 2 -22.32 22.47 10.54
CA PRO A 2 -21.05 21.77 10.65
C PRO A 2 -21.22 20.36 10.07
N VAL A 3 -20.34 19.98 9.14
CA VAL A 3 -20.31 18.64 8.55
C VAL A 3 -19.95 17.67 9.67
N SER A 4 -20.75 16.63 9.89
CA SER A 4 -20.44 15.66 10.95
C SER A 4 -19.13 14.92 10.60
N PRO A 5 -18.32 14.51 11.58
CA PRO A 5 -17.07 13.79 11.33
C PRO A 5 -17.25 12.56 10.43
N THR A 6 -18.40 11.90 10.57
CA THR A 6 -18.84 10.75 9.77
C THR A 6 -19.04 11.07 8.29
N GLU A 7 -19.58 12.23 7.97
CA GLU A 7 -19.81 12.68 6.59
C GLU A 7 -18.50 13.06 5.89
N ALA A 8 -17.53 13.61 6.62
CA ALA A 8 -16.19 13.88 6.10
C ALA A 8 -15.34 12.59 5.93
N LEU A 9 -15.63 11.54 6.71
CA LEU A 9 -14.90 10.27 6.67
C LEU A 9 -15.28 9.39 5.48
N MET A 10 -16.56 9.39 5.07
CA MET A 10 -17.05 8.53 3.98
C MET A 10 -16.28 8.68 2.64
N PRO A 11 -16.02 9.90 2.14
CA PRO A 11 -15.21 10.12 0.95
C PRO A 11 -13.78 9.58 1.10
N PHE A 12 -13.17 9.77 2.28
CA PHE A 12 -11.83 9.25 2.57
C PHE A 12 -11.79 7.72 2.51
N VAL A 13 -12.74 7.06 3.17
CA VAL A 13 -12.84 5.59 3.16
C VAL A 13 -13.09 5.05 1.76
N ARG A 14 -13.86 5.76 0.94
CA ARG A 14 -14.19 5.30 -0.41
C ARG A 14 -13.04 5.50 -1.41
N PHE A 15 -12.37 6.65 -1.35
CA PHE A 15 -11.44 7.05 -2.41
C PHE A 15 -9.97 6.82 -2.04
N VAL A 16 -9.58 6.96 -0.77
CA VAL A 16 -8.17 6.95 -0.33
C VAL A 16 -7.80 5.67 0.41
N PHE A 17 -8.70 5.14 1.25
CA PHE A 17 -8.42 3.94 2.05
C PHE A 17 -8.02 2.68 1.24
N PRO A 18 -8.62 2.38 0.06
CA PRO A 18 -8.18 1.24 -0.74
C PRO A 18 -6.71 1.36 -1.18
N GLY A 19 -6.25 2.57 -1.46
CA GLY A 19 -4.86 2.85 -1.80
C GLY A 19 -3.91 2.66 -0.61
N TRP A 20 -4.35 2.98 0.61
CA TRP A 20 -3.60 2.67 1.83
C TRP A 20 -3.50 1.17 2.06
N ALA A 21 -4.59 0.42 1.89
CA ALA A 21 -4.59 -1.03 2.04
C ALA A 21 -3.63 -1.72 1.04
N LEU A 22 -3.65 -1.29 -0.23
CA LEU A 22 -2.73 -1.76 -1.26
C LEU A 22 -1.27 -1.42 -0.93
N ALA A 23 -1.01 -0.18 -0.52
CA ALA A 23 0.34 0.25 -0.15
C ALA A 23 0.87 -0.54 1.06
N PHE A 24 0.03 -0.76 2.06
CA PHE A 24 0.37 -1.53 3.25
C PHE A 24 0.66 -2.99 2.91
N LEU A 25 -0.17 -3.62 2.07
CA LEU A 25 0.08 -4.99 1.59
C LEU A 25 1.40 -5.08 0.83
N GLY A 26 1.70 -4.10 -0.03
CA GLY A 26 2.98 -3.99 -0.72
C GLY A 26 4.16 -3.87 0.24
N ALA A 27 4.04 -3.01 1.25
CA ALA A 27 5.06 -2.83 2.28
C ALA A 27 5.32 -4.10 3.10
N LEU A 28 4.27 -4.85 3.47
CA LEU A 28 4.41 -6.13 4.17
C LEU A 28 5.17 -7.17 3.34
N LEU A 29 4.90 -7.26 2.04
CA LEU A 29 5.64 -8.16 1.15
C LEU A 29 7.11 -7.77 1.05
N LEU A 30 7.41 -6.47 0.98
CA LEU A 30 8.79 -5.96 0.95
C LEU A 30 9.52 -6.22 2.27
N LEU A 31 8.87 -6.03 3.41
CA LEU A 31 9.41 -6.35 4.72
C LEU A 31 9.68 -7.85 4.86
N GLY A 32 8.76 -8.70 4.42
CA GLY A 32 8.96 -10.15 4.40
C GLY A 32 10.13 -10.57 3.52
N ALA A 33 10.28 -9.94 2.35
CA ALA A 33 11.42 -10.18 1.46
C ALA A 33 12.75 -9.70 2.05
N ALA A 34 12.76 -8.55 2.72
CA ALA A 34 13.93 -8.02 3.41
C ALA A 34 14.34 -8.92 4.59
N ALA A 35 13.37 -9.38 5.39
CA ALA A 35 13.61 -10.33 6.47
C ALA A 35 14.19 -11.65 5.94
N TYR A 36 13.61 -12.19 4.86
CA TYR A 36 14.14 -13.38 4.18
C TYR A 36 15.59 -13.18 3.74
N TRP A 37 15.90 -12.04 3.12
CA TRP A 37 17.25 -11.72 2.67
C TRP A 37 18.25 -11.63 3.83
N SER A 38 17.87 -10.97 4.92
CA SER A 38 18.70 -10.85 6.14
C SER A 38 19.03 -12.22 6.72
N VAL A 39 18.02 -13.07 6.92
CA VAL A 39 18.22 -14.43 7.46
C VAL A 39 19.10 -15.27 6.54
N LYS A 40 18.94 -15.13 5.22
CA LYS A 40 19.77 -15.81 4.23
C LYS A 40 21.21 -15.30 4.24
N SER A 41 21.45 -13.99 4.40
CA SER A 41 22.80 -13.40 4.46
C SER A 41 23.56 -13.82 5.70
N ASP A 42 22.86 -14.13 6.79
CA ASP A 42 23.44 -14.65 8.04
C ASP A 42 23.84 -16.14 7.93
N GLY A 43 23.74 -16.74 6.74
CA GLY A 43 24.18 -18.11 6.47
C GLY A 43 23.14 -19.19 6.80
N VAL A 44 21.92 -18.81 7.18
CA VAL A 44 20.84 -19.76 7.43
C VAL A 44 20.36 -20.37 6.10
N ARG A 45 20.40 -21.70 6.01
CA ARG A 45 19.89 -22.42 4.83
C ARG A 45 18.37 -22.45 4.85
N LEU A 46 17.76 -21.61 4.03
CA LEU A 46 16.32 -21.59 3.79
C LEU A 46 15.97 -22.37 2.51
N HIS A 47 14.97 -23.27 2.57
CA HIS A 47 14.48 -24.06 1.42
C HIS A 47 13.62 -23.28 0.41
N VAL A 48 13.55 -21.96 0.52
CA VAL A 48 12.73 -21.13 -0.36
C VAL A 48 13.43 -20.96 -1.71
N LYS A 49 12.75 -21.30 -2.81
CA LYS A 49 13.32 -21.14 -4.16
C LYS A 49 13.62 -19.66 -4.43
N PRO A 50 14.73 -19.33 -5.11
CA PRO A 50 15.10 -17.94 -5.41
C PRO A 50 14.03 -17.14 -6.17
N ALA A 51 13.20 -17.81 -6.97
CA ALA A 51 12.12 -17.15 -7.72
C ALA A 51 11.05 -16.53 -6.80
N TRP A 52 10.75 -17.16 -5.67
CA TRP A 52 9.65 -16.73 -4.79
C TRP A 52 9.94 -15.40 -4.08
N TRP A 53 11.15 -15.21 -3.54
CA TRP A 53 11.48 -13.94 -2.89
C TRP A 53 11.57 -12.79 -3.90
N ARG A 54 12.05 -13.05 -5.13
CA ARG A 54 12.06 -12.07 -6.21
C ARG A 54 10.65 -11.69 -6.64
N ALA A 55 9.75 -12.65 -6.75
CA ALA A 55 8.34 -12.41 -7.03
C ALA A 55 7.68 -11.59 -5.91
N ALA A 56 7.97 -11.90 -4.64
CA ALA A 56 7.47 -11.12 -3.50
C ALA A 56 7.96 -9.67 -3.54
N VAL A 57 9.22 -9.42 -3.92
CA VAL A 57 9.73 -8.06 -4.12
C VAL A 57 9.00 -7.35 -5.27
N ALA A 58 8.89 -8.00 -6.43
CA ALA A 58 8.24 -7.39 -7.60
C ALA A 58 6.76 -7.06 -7.33
N LEU A 59 6.02 -7.99 -6.71
CA LEU A 59 4.63 -7.78 -6.29
C LEU A 59 4.52 -6.72 -5.20
N GLY A 60 5.43 -6.74 -4.22
CA GLY A 60 5.47 -5.77 -3.14
C GLY A 60 5.67 -4.34 -3.65
N VAL A 61 6.65 -4.13 -4.55
CA VAL A 61 6.87 -2.84 -5.21
C VAL A 61 5.66 -2.43 -6.05
N GLY A 62 5.11 -3.34 -6.85
CA GLY A 62 3.96 -3.06 -7.71
C GLY A 62 2.73 -2.62 -6.92
N LEU A 63 2.40 -3.34 -5.85
CA LEU A 63 1.28 -3.00 -4.95
C LEU A 63 1.53 -1.70 -4.19
N PHE A 64 2.77 -1.44 -3.78
CA PHE A 64 3.14 -0.20 -3.10
C PHE A 64 2.94 1.02 -4.00
N ILE A 65 3.46 0.97 -5.23
CA ILE A 65 3.32 2.05 -6.22
C ILE A 65 1.84 2.23 -6.59
N LEU A 66 1.12 1.14 -6.87
CA LEU A 66 -0.30 1.19 -7.20
C LEU A 66 -1.12 1.82 -6.07
N GLY A 67 -0.84 1.44 -4.82
CA GLY A 67 -1.46 2.03 -3.64
C GLY A 67 -1.18 3.52 -3.50
N ALA A 68 0.07 3.95 -3.72
CA ALA A 68 0.46 5.36 -3.68
C ALA A 68 -0.24 6.20 -4.77
N VAL A 69 -0.28 5.70 -6.00
CA VAL A 69 -1.00 6.35 -7.12
C VAL A 69 -2.49 6.44 -6.81
N TRP A 70 -3.09 5.37 -6.29
CA TRP A 70 -4.50 5.35 -5.92
C TRP A 70 -4.83 6.37 -4.82
N GLN A 71 -3.98 6.49 -3.80
CA GLN A 71 -4.13 7.51 -2.76
C GLN A 71 -4.10 8.92 -3.37
N LEU A 72 -3.15 9.20 -4.27
CA LEU A 72 -3.03 10.50 -4.93
C LEU A 72 -4.33 10.85 -5.69
N VAL A 73 -4.84 9.90 -6.48
CA VAL A 73 -6.12 10.06 -7.21
C VAL A 73 -7.27 10.28 -6.22
N GLY A 74 -7.31 9.51 -5.13
CA GLY A 74 -8.33 9.64 -4.11
C GLY A 74 -8.33 11.01 -3.42
N TYR A 75 -7.15 11.56 -3.11
CA TYR A 75 -7.03 12.90 -2.54
C TYR A 75 -7.49 13.99 -3.52
N VAL A 76 -7.18 13.85 -4.82
CA VAL A 76 -7.69 14.76 -5.86
C VAL A 76 -9.21 14.69 -5.94
N GLN A 77 -9.81 13.49 -5.88
CA GLN A 77 -11.25 13.30 -5.89
C GLN A 77 -11.92 13.90 -4.65
N ILE A 78 -11.35 13.71 -3.45
CA ILE A 78 -11.84 14.34 -2.23
C ILE A 78 -11.79 15.87 -2.36
N GLY A 79 -10.68 16.42 -2.87
CA GLY A 79 -10.54 17.85 -3.11
C GLY A 79 -11.62 18.40 -4.06
N ALA A 80 -11.90 17.68 -5.15
CA ALA A 80 -12.93 18.05 -6.12
C ALA A 80 -14.36 18.03 -5.52
N VAL A 81 -14.65 17.10 -4.60
CA VAL A 81 -15.96 17.01 -3.94
C VAL A 81 -16.11 18.02 -2.81
N THR A 82 -15.02 18.32 -2.08
CA THR A 82 -15.05 19.21 -0.91
C THR A 82 -14.89 20.69 -1.26
N TRP A 83 -14.31 21.01 -2.41
CA TRP A 83 -14.14 22.39 -2.91
C TRP A 83 -14.84 22.53 -4.28
N PRO A 84 -16.19 22.48 -4.32
CA PRO A 84 -16.89 22.85 -5.53
C PRO A 84 -16.62 24.34 -5.82
N ARG A 85 -16.32 24.65 -7.08
CA ARG A 85 -16.25 26.03 -7.56
C ARG A 85 -17.59 26.74 -7.41
#